data_AF-A0A1H3MUT8-F1
#
_entry.id   AF-A0A1H3MUT8-F1
#
_cell.length_a   1.000
_cell.length_b   1.000
_cell.length_c   1.000
_cell.angle_alpha   90.00
_cell.angle_beta   90.00
_cell.angle_gamma   90.00
#
_symmetry.space_group_name_H-M   'P 1'
#
loop_
_entity.id
_entity.type
_entity.pdbx_description
1 polymer ?
#
loop_
_entity_poly.entity_id
_entity_poly.type
_entity_poly.pdbx_seq_one_letter_code
_entity_poly.pdbx_strand_id
1 'polypeptide(L)'
;MKEVPFAVKLFKLVATNGDVEWVISNHLAAHLSREMVIEAVQVRWQVEEFHRSFKQLTEAEKCQCRKSQAQRNHFACCYLAWVSLRQFARHATQTM
;
A
#
# COMPACT_ATOMS: atom_id res chain seq x y z
N MET A 1 -18.57 8.91 21.54
CA MET A 1 -17.70 9.21 20.38
C MET A 1 -16.82 10.37 20.79
N LYS A 2 -15.48 10.26 20.75
CA LYS A 2 -14.62 11.42 21.07
C LYS A 2 -14.81 12.47 19.97
N GLU A 3 -15.19 13.68 20.33
CA GLU A 3 -15.21 14.80 19.40
C GLU A 3 -13.78 15.07 18.93
N VAL A 4 -13.56 15.04 17.61
CA VAL A 4 -12.30 15.43 16.99
C VAL A 4 -12.37 16.91 16.63
N PRO A 5 -11.31 17.71 16.85
CA PRO A 5 -11.36 19.17 16.70
C PRO A 5 -11.35 19.65 15.23
N PHE A 6 -11.59 18.75 14.28
CA PHE A 6 -11.56 19.05 12.84
C PHE A 6 -12.67 18.29 12.11
N ALA A 7 -13.22 18.91 11.06
CA ALA A 7 -14.25 18.29 10.25
C ALA A 7 -13.68 17.16 9.40
N VAL A 8 -14.46 16.08 9.29
CA VAL A 8 -14.19 14.92 8.44
C VAL A 8 -15.44 14.58 7.66
N LYS A 9 -15.26 13.94 6.51
CA LYS A 9 -16.35 13.47 5.65
C LYS A 9 -16.24 11.96 5.46
N LEU A 10 -17.36 11.27 5.66
CA LEU A 10 -17.50 9.83 5.46
C LEU A 10 -18.09 9.56 4.07
N PHE A 11 -17.48 8.62 3.36
CA PHE A 11 -17.92 8.15 2.05
C PHE A 11 -18.18 6.66 2.11
N LYS A 12 -19.26 6.24 1.45
CA LYS A 12 -19.53 4.83 1.16
C LYS A 12 -19.22 4.57 -0.30
N LEU A 13 -18.13 3.86 -0.56
CA LEU A 13 -17.84 3.33 -1.88
C LEU A 13 -18.51 1.97 -2.02
N VAL A 14 -19.25 1.79 -3.10
CA VAL A 14 -19.86 0.50 -3.45
C VAL A 14 -19.24 0.08 -4.77
N ALA A 15 -18.49 -1.02 -4.76
CA ALA A 15 -17.90 -1.62 -5.93
C ALA A 15 -18.98 -2.30 -6.79
N THR A 16 -18.68 -2.55 -8.07
CA THR A 16 -19.61 -3.16 -9.01
C THR A 16 -20.02 -4.59 -8.63
N ASN A 17 -19.18 -5.29 -7.85
CA ASN A 17 -19.45 -6.61 -7.30
C ASN A 17 -20.25 -6.58 -5.98
N GLY A 18 -20.62 -5.40 -5.48
CA GLY A 18 -21.36 -5.23 -4.23
C GLY A 18 -20.51 -5.04 -2.98
N ASP A 19 -19.18 -5.13 -3.09
CA ASP A 19 -18.29 -4.86 -1.95
C ASP A 19 -18.40 -3.41 -1.51
N VAL A 20 -18.42 -3.20 -0.19
CA VAL A 20 -18.57 -1.87 0.41
C VAL A 20 -17.29 -1.49 1.14
N GLU A 21 -16.79 -0.30 0.81
CA GLU A 21 -15.67 0.31 1.51
C GLU A 21 -16.07 1.66 2.09
N TRP A 22 -15.76 1.87 3.36
CA TRP A 22 -16.00 3.13 4.04
C TRP A 22 -14.71 3.93 4.12
N VAL A 23 -14.74 5.15 3.58
CA VAL A 23 -13.57 6.04 3.55
C VAL A 23 -13.88 7.28 4.36
N ILE A 24 -13.00 7.63 5.30
CA ILE A 24 -13.06 8.89 6.04
C ILE A 24 -11.92 9.77 5.55
N SER A 25 -12.22 11.01 5.20
CA SER A 25 -11.21 11.99 4.79
C SER A 25 -11.45 13.32 5.48
N ASN A 26 -10.35 13.97 5.89
CA ASN A 26 -10.34 15.37 6.31
C ASN A 26 -10.12 16.32 5.12
N HIS A 27 -10.08 15.80 3.88
CA HIS A 27 -10.02 16.62 2.68
C HIS A 27 -11.43 17.14 2.35
N LEU A 28 -11.73 18.34 2.84
CA LEU A 28 -13.04 18.99 2.74
C LEU A 28 -13.19 19.84 1.47
N ALA A 29 -12.56 19.44 0.36
CA ALA A 29 -12.74 20.14 -0.90
C ALA A 29 -14.23 20.20 -1.25
N ALA A 30 -14.71 21.40 -1.61
CA ALA A 30 -16.12 21.63 -1.96
C ALA A 30 -16.61 20.68 -3.08
N HIS A 31 -15.69 20.21 -3.93
CA HIS A 31 -15.93 19.30 -5.03
C HIS A 31 -15.15 17.98 -4.90
N LEU A 32 -15.10 17.36 -3.72
CA LEU A 32 -14.53 16.01 -3.61
C LEU A 32 -15.38 15.03 -4.43
N SER A 33 -14.86 14.62 -5.59
CA SER A 33 -15.54 13.71 -6.51
C SER A 33 -15.31 12.24 -6.13
N ARG A 34 -16.15 11.34 -6.67
CA ARG A 34 -15.99 9.89 -6.47
C ARG A 34 -14.63 9.41 -6.98
N GLU A 35 -14.18 9.95 -8.11
CA GLU A 35 -12.94 9.60 -8.79
C GLU A 35 -11.73 9.93 -7.91
N MET A 36 -11.72 11.11 -7.27
CA MET A 36 -10.66 11.49 -6.33
C MET A 36 -10.55 10.52 -5.15
N VAL A 37 -11.69 10.06 -4.61
CA VAL A 37 -11.70 9.08 -3.51
C VAL A 37 -11.20 7.72 -3.99
N ILE A 38 -11.60 7.29 -5.19
CA ILE A 38 -11.12 6.05 -5.79
C ILE A 38 -9.61 6.11 -6.02
N GLU A 39 -9.08 7.19 -6.59
CA GLU A 39 -7.63 7.35 -6.79
C GLU A 39 -6.85 7.23 -5.47
N ALA A 40 -7.32 7.89 -4.41
CA ALA A 40 -6.71 7.78 -3.09
C ALA A 40 -6.74 6.33 -2.54
N VAL A 41 -7.84 5.62 -2.73
CA VAL A 41 -7.95 4.19 -2.34
C VAL A 41 -7.03 3.30 -3.19
N GLN A 42 -6.90 3.58 -4.49
CA GLN A 42 -6.00 2.82 -5.38
C GLN A 42 -4.53 2.96 -4.96
N VAL A 43 -4.10 4.13 -4.50
CA VAL A 43 -2.76 4.32 -3.94
C VAL A 43 -2.52 3.42 -2.72
N ARG A 44 -3.55 3.22 -1.87
CA ARG A 44 -3.44 2.27 -0.74
C ARG A 44 -3.21 0.85 -1.23
N TRP A 45 -3.95 0.42 -2.26
CA TRP A 45 -3.78 -0.91 -2.85
C TRP A 45 -2.37 -1.14 -3.40
N GLN A 46 -1.73 -0.12 -3.99
CA GLN A 46 -0.34 -0.23 -4.44
C GLN A 46 0.64 -0.55 -3.30
N VAL A 47 0.37 -0.07 -2.08
CA VAL A 47 1.18 -0.40 -0.89
C VAL A 47 0.99 -1.86 -0.49
N GLU A 48 -0.23 -2.38 -0.58
CA GLU A 48 -0.52 -3.78 -0.29
C GLU A 48 0.12 -4.72 -1.31
N GLU A 49 0.04 -4.38 -2.60
CA GLU A 49 0.70 -5.10 -3.70
C GLU A 49 2.22 -5.08 -3.54
N PHE A 50 2.80 -3.93 -3.17
CA PHE A 50 4.20 -3.81 -2.80
C PHE A 50 4.56 -4.80 -1.68
N HIS A 51 3.86 -4.79 -0.54
CA HIS A 51 4.17 -5.68 0.57
C HIS A 51 4.03 -7.16 0.19
N ARG A 52 3.01 -7.52 -0.62
CA ARG A 52 2.80 -8.89 -1.06
C ARG A 52 3.96 -9.38 -1.92
N SER A 53 4.29 -8.65 -2.98
CA SER A 53 5.40 -9.01 -3.89
C SER A 53 6.75 -8.98 -3.16
N PHE A 54 6.97 -8.01 -2.28
CA PHE A 54 8.17 -7.93 -1.44
C PHE A 54 8.37 -9.21 -0.62
N LYS A 55 7.36 -9.63 0.13
CA LYS A 55 7.43 -10.84 0.97
C LYS A 55 7.61 -12.11 0.14
N GLN A 56 6.88 -12.24 -0.97
CA GLN A 56 6.87 -13.45 -1.80
C GLN A 56 8.17 -13.62 -2.59
N LEU A 57 8.67 -12.57 -3.23
CA LEU A 57 9.82 -12.65 -4.16
C LEU A 57 11.17 -12.61 -3.43
N THR A 58 11.22 -12.01 -2.25
CA THR A 58 12.49 -11.84 -1.52
C THR A 58 12.57 -12.64 -0.23
N GLU A 59 11.49 -13.36 0.10
CA GLU A 59 11.36 -14.15 1.33
C GLU A 59 11.64 -13.35 2.61
N ALA A 60 11.30 -12.05 2.61
CA ALA A 60 11.63 -11.12 3.71
C ALA A 60 11.14 -11.55 5.10
N GLU A 61 10.14 -12.44 5.16
CA GLU A 61 9.58 -12.97 6.41
C GLU A 61 10.26 -14.26 6.89
N LYS A 62 11.16 -14.85 6.09
CA LYS A 62 11.81 -16.13 6.40
C LYS A 62 13.13 -16.00 7.17
N CYS A 63 13.55 -14.79 7.52
CA CYS A 63 14.77 -14.55 8.30
C CYS A 63 14.76 -15.30 9.64
N GLN A 64 15.65 -16.28 9.81
CA GLN A 64 15.79 -17.03 11.07
C GLN A 64 16.79 -16.39 12.05
N CYS A 65 17.35 -15.22 11.70
CA CYS A 65 18.29 -14.53 12.57
C CYS A 65 17.61 -14.02 13.84
N ARG A 66 18.25 -14.20 15.00
CA ARG A 66 17.73 -13.74 16.31
C ARG A 66 18.24 -12.36 16.73
N LYS A 67 19.33 -11.88 16.10
CA LYS A 67 19.90 -10.56 16.38
C LYS A 67 19.19 -9.49 15.56
N SER A 68 18.79 -8.39 16.21
CA SER A 68 18.08 -7.29 15.56
C SER A 68 18.88 -6.66 14.40
N GLN A 69 20.22 -6.57 14.54
CA GLN A 69 21.07 -6.07 13.46
C GLN A 69 21.05 -6.98 12.22
N ALA A 70 21.09 -8.30 12.42
CA ALA A 70 21.06 -9.26 11.32
C ALA A 70 19.70 -9.24 10.61
N GLN A 71 18.60 -9.10 11.36
CA GLN A 71 17.26 -8.92 10.79
C GLN A 71 17.14 -7.64 9.95
N ARG A 72 17.66 -6.51 10.45
CA ARG A 72 17.68 -5.25 9.68
C ARG A 72 18.52 -5.36 8.41
N ASN A 73 19.69 -6.02 8.48
CA ASN A 73 20.52 -6.25 7.30
C ASN A 73 19.80 -7.13 6.27
N HIS A 74 19.12 -8.19 6.71
CA HIS A 74 18.31 -9.03 5.84
C HIS A 74 17.21 -8.23 5.13
N PHE A 75 16.43 -7.43 5.87
CA PHE A 75 15.44 -6.55 5.25
C PHE A 75 16.06 -5.60 4.23
N ALA A 76 17.20 -4.97 4.54
CA ALA A 76 17.89 -4.09 3.59
C ALA A 76 18.27 -4.81 2.29
N CYS A 77 18.80 -6.03 2.37
CA CYS A 77 19.08 -6.86 1.20
C CYS A 77 17.81 -7.20 0.41
N CYS A 78 16.73 -7.59 1.08
CA CYS A 78 15.43 -7.84 0.45
C CYS A 78 14.91 -6.60 -0.29
N TYR A 79 15.00 -5.41 0.32
CA TYR A 79 14.58 -4.16 -0.31
C TYR A 79 15.39 -3.87 -1.58
N LEU A 80 16.71 -4.00 -1.50
CA LEU A 80 17.60 -3.82 -2.65
C LEU A 80 17.26 -4.80 -3.78
N ALA A 81 17.11 -6.08 -3.46
CA ALA A 81 16.75 -7.11 -4.44
C ALA A 81 15.40 -6.80 -5.11
N TRP A 82 14.37 -6.45 -4.34
CA TRP A 82 13.05 -6.13 -4.87
C TRP A 82 13.07 -4.91 -5.79
N VAL A 83 13.80 -3.84 -5.42
CA VAL A 83 13.94 -2.64 -6.26
C VAL A 83 14.67 -2.98 -7.56
N SER A 84 15.73 -3.78 -7.51
CA SER A 84 16.45 -4.24 -8.70
C SER A 84 15.55 -5.06 -9.62
N LEU A 85 14.78 -6.01 -9.08
CA LEU A 85 13.81 -6.81 -9.84
C LEU A 85 12.75 -5.92 -10.49
N ARG A 86 12.22 -4.94 -9.74
CA ARG A 86 11.21 -4.01 -10.26
C ARG A 86 11.75 -3.14 -11.38
N GLN A 87 12.97 -2.65 -11.23
CA GLN A 87 13.62 -1.85 -12.27
C GLN A 87 13.86 -2.70 -13.53
N PHE A 88 14.31 -3.94 -13.36
CA PHE A 88 14.49 -4.88 -14.46
C PHE A 88 13.17 -5.18 -15.18
N ALA A 89 12.12 -5.55 -14.46
CA ALA A 89 10.80 -5.83 -15.03
C ALA A 89 10.26 -4.64 -15.82
N ARG A 90 10.43 -3.41 -15.30
CA ARG A 90 10.06 -2.17 -16.00
C ARG A 90 10.82 -2.00 -17.32
N HIS A 91 12.12 -2.27 -17.34
CA HIS A 91 12.91 -2.21 -18.57
C HIS A 91 12.54 -3.32 -19.57
N ALA A 92 12.19 -4.50 -19.07
CA ALA A 92 11.77 -5.63 -19.89
C ALA A 92 10.31 -5.54 -20.35
N THR A 93 9.55 -4.52 -19.92
CA THR A 93 8.09 -4.41 -20.14
C THR A 93 7.35 -5.66 -19.62
N GLN A 94 7.80 -6.18 -18.47
CA GLN A 94 7.24 -7.34 -17.78
C GLN A 94 6.65 -6.94 -16.44
N THR A 95 5.79 -7.80 -15.89
CA THR A 95 5.31 -7.70 -14.51
C THR A 95 6.36 -8.26 -13.54
N MET A 96 6.28 -7.80 -12.28
CA MET A 96 7.03 -8.37 -11.16
C MET A 96 6.55 -9.76 -10.77
#